data_AF-A0AAX2IEV4-F1
#
_entry.id   AF-A0AAX2IEV4-F1
#
_cell.length_a   1.000
_cell.length_b   1.000
_cell.length_c   1.000
_cell.angle_alpha   90.00
_cell.angle_beta   90.00
_cell.angle_gamma   90.00
#
_symmetry.space_group_name_H-M   'P 1'
#
loop_
_entity.id
_entity.type
_entity.pdbx_description
1 polymer ?
#
loop_
_entity_poly.entity_id
_entity_poly.type
_entity_poly.pdbx_seq_one_letter_code
_entity_poly.pdbx_strand_id
1 'polypeptide(L)'
;MNEQARKLYDQAQADYPKLKAQIEAQVVRWFWAAGGVGYFSLEPFYFEQNRFSKSKILKDAPEDSDNKYQYGVNANDEIIVERSYTEFKGQCYETFYFRKENQIISYRFEYSEEKECDNVKVFIYKDGLLQYIYSAFEEHYLEETMYYEGNKLIRRKTKGLDYYSNPIDNTLLYTYDMLGKLNSITNETGYVYYQKKDKKISYKALSEKAAERYYALLLPTIKAYPVKEPLYCINLSFDYQNILPTRIGFGTESERQEYQKYGKEAKHYLWNTAEYAHTIDIEPNEEDAALFDLFNQETEMQEKSSAATKLLVACAKRLKEEWASLSIPSTDDFVVVVSDEEESFLKKV
;
A
#
# COMPACT_ATOMS: atom_id res chain seq x y z
N MET A 1 14.69 -22.80 7.77
CA MET A 1 15.58 -21.62 7.64
C MET A 1 16.81 -22.01 6.86
N ASN A 2 17.15 -21.30 5.79
CA ASN A 2 18.44 -21.46 5.12
C ASN A 2 19.56 -20.85 5.98
N GLU A 3 20.48 -21.71 6.48
CA GLU A 3 21.58 -21.30 7.36
C GLU A 3 22.51 -20.25 6.74
N GLN A 4 22.60 -20.19 5.40
CA GLN A 4 23.41 -19.19 4.71
C GLN A 4 22.89 -17.78 4.97
N ALA A 5 21.59 -17.53 4.78
CA ALA A 5 21.02 -16.19 4.93
C ALA A 5 21.17 -15.69 6.38
N ARG A 6 20.92 -16.56 7.36
CA ARG A 6 21.07 -16.20 8.77
C ARG A 6 22.52 -15.89 9.14
N LYS A 7 23.47 -16.74 8.73
CA LYS A 7 24.89 -16.49 8.99
C LYS A 7 25.38 -15.18 8.36
N LEU A 8 24.89 -14.85 7.17
CA LEU A 8 25.22 -13.58 6.51
C LEU A 8 24.63 -12.39 7.25
N TYR A 9 23.39 -12.50 7.74
CA TYR A 9 22.75 -11.48 8.57
C TYR A 9 23.55 -11.22 9.85
N ASP A 10 23.89 -12.27 10.59
CA ASP A 10 24.63 -12.18 11.86
C ASP A 10 26.02 -11.50 11.69
N GLN A 11 26.58 -11.49 10.47
CA GLN A 11 27.88 -10.90 10.15
C GLN A 11 27.76 -9.53 9.46
N ALA A 12 26.59 -9.18 8.91
CA ALA A 12 26.40 -8.04 8.05
C ALA A 12 26.78 -6.71 8.71
N GLN A 13 26.47 -6.54 10.00
CA GLN A 13 26.78 -5.32 10.74
C GLN A 13 28.28 -5.04 10.78
N ALA A 14 29.07 -6.06 11.15
CA ALA A 14 30.53 -5.93 11.22
C ALA A 14 31.15 -5.72 9.83
N ASP A 15 30.55 -6.30 8.80
CA ASP A 15 31.04 -6.24 7.43
C ASP A 15 30.59 -4.98 6.66
N TYR A 16 29.66 -4.17 7.20
CA TYR A 16 29.07 -3.01 6.49
C TYR A 16 30.10 -2.10 5.80
N PRO A 17 31.16 -1.59 6.47
CA PRO A 17 32.12 -0.70 5.82
C PRO A 17 32.84 -1.35 4.64
N LYS A 18 33.13 -2.64 4.74
CA LYS A 18 33.79 -3.42 3.70
C LYS A 18 32.84 -3.71 2.54
N LEU A 19 31.61 -4.11 2.83
CA LEU A 19 30.57 -4.35 1.82
C LEU A 19 30.32 -3.08 1.00
N LYS A 20 30.15 -1.94 1.68
CA LYS A 20 29.97 -0.62 1.04
C LYS A 20 31.13 -0.26 0.13
N ALA A 21 32.36 -0.30 0.63
CA ALA A 21 33.54 0.05 -0.16
C ALA A 21 33.69 -0.87 -1.39
N GLN A 22 33.46 -2.16 -1.23
CA GLN A 22 33.55 -3.14 -2.33
C GLN A 22 32.49 -2.91 -3.41
N ILE A 23 31.25 -2.63 -3.02
CA ILE A 23 30.15 -2.48 -3.98
C ILE A 23 30.20 -1.12 -4.68
N GLU A 24 30.50 -0.03 -3.96
CA GLU A 24 30.57 1.32 -4.55
C GLU A 24 31.75 1.46 -5.51
N ALA A 25 32.86 0.74 -5.28
CA ALA A 25 33.99 0.70 -6.21
C ALA A 25 33.65 0.08 -7.58
N GLN A 26 32.54 -0.67 -7.67
CA GLN A 26 32.06 -1.26 -8.92
C GLN A 26 31.06 -0.36 -9.67
N VAL A 27 30.62 0.75 -9.05
CA VAL A 27 29.65 1.66 -9.66
C VAL A 27 30.32 2.51 -10.72
N VAL A 28 29.84 2.41 -11.96
CA VAL A 28 30.34 3.22 -13.09
C VAL A 28 29.42 4.41 -13.39
N ARG A 29 28.17 4.36 -12.92
CA ARG A 29 27.17 5.42 -13.14
C ARG A 29 26.14 5.43 -12.01
N TRP A 30 25.75 6.64 -11.63
CA TRP A 30 24.62 6.89 -10.73
C TRP A 30 23.46 7.50 -11.51
N PHE A 31 22.23 7.19 -11.10
CA PHE A 31 21.04 7.91 -11.53
C PHE A 31 20.04 8.06 -10.39
N TRP A 32 19.17 9.06 -10.51
CA TRP A 32 18.13 9.34 -9.53
C TRP A 32 16.77 8.89 -10.04
N ALA A 33 15.88 8.51 -9.13
CA ALA A 33 14.48 8.24 -9.42
C ALA A 33 13.56 8.83 -8.34
N ALA A 34 12.37 9.26 -8.73
CA ALA A 34 11.36 9.80 -7.82
C ALA A 34 9.93 9.63 -8.38
N GLY A 35 8.93 10.08 -7.61
CA GLY A 35 7.51 10.00 -7.99
C GLY A 35 6.97 8.58 -7.93
N GLY A 36 7.40 7.83 -6.92
CA GLY A 36 6.91 6.51 -6.55
C GLY A 36 7.74 5.85 -5.45
N VAL A 37 7.47 4.59 -5.15
CA VAL A 37 8.12 3.79 -4.09
C VAL A 37 9.25 2.93 -4.69
N GLY A 38 10.28 3.59 -5.20
CA GLY A 38 11.44 2.95 -5.82
C GLY A 38 11.28 2.62 -7.30
N TYR A 39 12.38 2.28 -7.96
CA TYR A 39 12.45 1.97 -9.40
C TYR A 39 12.72 0.49 -9.69
N PHE A 40 13.29 -0.24 -8.73
CA PHE A 40 13.80 -1.59 -8.93
C PHE A 40 13.48 -2.50 -7.76
N SER A 41 13.27 -3.79 -8.06
CA SER A 41 13.23 -4.86 -7.06
C SER A 41 13.66 -6.16 -7.73
N LEU A 42 14.33 -7.03 -6.97
CA LEU A 42 14.62 -8.41 -7.38
C LEU A 42 13.43 -9.36 -7.16
N GLU A 43 12.46 -8.95 -6.33
CA GLU A 43 11.25 -9.72 -6.08
C GLU A 43 10.30 -9.62 -7.28
N PRO A 44 9.82 -10.76 -7.82
CA PRO A 44 8.90 -10.75 -8.95
C PRO A 44 7.63 -9.97 -8.62
N PHE A 45 7.27 -9.03 -9.50
CA PHE A 45 6.03 -8.25 -9.41
C PHE A 45 5.87 -7.46 -8.10
N TYR A 46 6.98 -7.04 -7.49
CA TYR A 46 6.99 -6.28 -6.24
C TYR A 46 6.06 -5.05 -6.26
N PHE A 47 6.08 -4.28 -7.35
CA PHE A 47 5.26 -3.08 -7.47
C PHE A 47 3.77 -3.43 -7.62
N GLU A 48 3.45 -4.42 -8.45
CA GLU A 48 2.08 -4.85 -8.68
C GLU A 48 1.46 -5.47 -7.42
N GLN A 49 2.18 -6.36 -6.74
CA GLN A 49 1.68 -7.04 -5.53
C GLN A 49 1.43 -6.08 -4.38
N ASN A 50 2.31 -5.10 -4.18
CA ASN A 50 2.18 -4.11 -3.09
C ASN A 50 1.43 -2.85 -3.53
N ARG A 51 0.89 -2.82 -4.76
CA ARG A 51 0.18 -1.67 -5.33
C ARG A 51 0.98 -0.36 -5.34
N PHE A 52 2.31 -0.47 -5.33
CA PHE A 52 3.21 0.67 -5.29
C PHE A 52 3.31 1.36 -6.65
N SER A 53 3.26 2.70 -6.61
CA SER A 53 3.65 3.53 -7.75
C SER A 53 5.14 3.33 -8.03
N LYS A 54 5.48 3.08 -9.30
CA LYS A 54 6.88 2.92 -9.70
C LYS A 54 7.50 4.28 -9.99
N SER A 55 8.65 4.56 -9.37
CA SER A 55 9.42 5.78 -9.61
C SER A 55 9.84 5.92 -11.07
N LYS A 56 10.09 7.15 -11.49
CA LYS A 56 10.63 7.49 -12.81
C LYS A 56 12.07 7.97 -12.65
N ILE A 57 12.92 7.59 -13.61
CA ILE A 57 14.29 8.10 -13.69
C ILE A 57 14.24 9.62 -13.92
N LEU A 58 14.97 10.36 -13.08
CA LEU A 58 15.13 11.80 -13.22
C LEU A 58 16.21 12.11 -14.26
N LYS A 59 15.99 13.19 -15.01
CA LYS A 59 16.94 13.67 -16.01
C LYS A 59 18.22 14.19 -15.36
N ASP A 60 18.06 14.91 -14.25
CA ASP A 60 19.13 15.57 -13.52
C ASP A 60 19.05 15.16 -12.03
N ALA A 61 20.13 15.35 -11.29
CA ALA A 61 20.10 15.16 -9.84
C ALA A 61 19.10 16.16 -9.22
N PRO A 62 18.28 15.72 -8.26
CA PRO A 62 17.31 16.61 -7.63
C PRO A 62 18.04 17.61 -6.72
N GLU A 63 17.47 18.80 -6.56
CA GLU A 63 18.01 19.83 -5.64
C GLU A 63 17.98 19.36 -4.18
N ASP A 64 16.99 18.54 -3.86
CA ASP A 64 16.78 17.91 -2.57
C ASP A 64 16.63 16.39 -2.73
N SER A 65 17.18 15.61 -1.82
CA SER A 65 17.12 14.13 -1.85
C SER A 65 15.91 13.55 -1.15
N ASP A 66 15.15 14.32 -0.39
CA ASP A 66 14.12 13.79 0.51
C ASP A 66 13.06 12.97 -0.25
N ASN A 67 12.76 11.77 0.27
CA ASN A 67 11.83 10.81 -0.33
C ASN A 67 12.15 10.44 -1.80
N LYS A 68 13.44 10.35 -2.14
CA LYS A 68 13.92 9.98 -3.48
C LYS A 68 14.89 8.80 -3.42
N TYR A 69 15.18 8.25 -4.59
CA TYR A 69 16.02 7.08 -4.74
C TYR A 69 17.24 7.39 -5.59
N GLN A 70 18.40 6.88 -5.18
CA GLN A 70 19.62 6.91 -5.96
C GLN A 70 20.09 5.49 -6.24
N TYR A 71 20.40 5.20 -7.49
CA TYR A 71 20.80 3.88 -7.95
C TYR A 71 22.19 3.90 -8.57
N GLY A 72 23.04 2.99 -8.10
CA GLY A 72 24.38 2.75 -8.65
C GLY A 72 24.36 1.54 -9.56
N VAL A 73 24.85 1.70 -10.78
CA VAL A 73 24.98 0.61 -11.76
C VAL A 73 26.44 0.25 -12.05
N ASN A 74 26.70 -1.03 -12.28
CA ASN A 74 28.01 -1.52 -12.66
C ASN A 74 28.26 -1.43 -14.19
N ALA A 75 29.42 -1.92 -14.63
CA ALA A 75 29.82 -1.92 -16.04
C ALA A 75 28.91 -2.76 -16.97
N ASN A 76 28.10 -3.68 -16.40
CA ASN A 76 27.12 -4.49 -17.12
C ASN A 76 25.71 -3.85 -17.11
N ASP A 77 25.60 -2.60 -16.65
CA ASP A 77 24.33 -1.86 -16.47
C ASP A 77 23.37 -2.52 -15.45
N GLU A 78 23.91 -3.31 -14.53
CA GLU A 78 23.14 -3.92 -13.45
C GLU A 78 23.07 -2.97 -12.25
N ILE A 79 21.88 -2.79 -11.67
CA ILE A 79 21.72 -2.11 -10.37
C ILE A 79 22.38 -2.97 -9.29
N ILE A 80 23.35 -2.36 -8.59
CA ILE A 80 24.15 -2.99 -7.53
C ILE A 80 24.08 -2.23 -6.20
N VAL A 81 23.64 -0.97 -6.22
CA VAL A 81 23.38 -0.16 -5.02
C VAL A 81 22.06 0.57 -5.18
N GLU A 82 21.24 0.54 -4.15
CA GLU A 82 20.08 1.43 -3.97
C GLU A 82 20.27 2.25 -2.69
N ARG A 83 20.01 3.55 -2.76
CA ARG A 83 19.82 4.42 -1.60
C ARG A 83 18.40 4.96 -1.62
N SER A 84 17.63 4.67 -0.58
CA SER A 84 16.27 5.18 -0.38
C SER A 84 16.31 6.25 0.70
N TYR A 85 16.30 7.52 0.27
CA TYR A 85 16.37 8.66 1.17
C TYR A 85 15.05 8.88 1.90
N THR A 86 15.13 9.16 3.20
CA THR A 86 13.97 9.47 4.03
C THR A 86 13.62 10.96 3.95
N GLU A 87 12.65 11.41 4.74
CA GLU A 87 12.37 12.83 4.97
C GLU A 87 13.43 13.52 5.87
N PHE A 88 14.30 12.74 6.52
CA PHE A 88 15.36 13.27 7.36
C PHE A 88 16.61 13.50 6.52
N LYS A 89 17.01 14.78 6.44
CA LYS A 89 18.11 15.23 5.59
C LYS A 89 19.37 14.35 5.74
N GLY A 90 19.77 13.75 4.62
CA GLY A 90 21.00 12.96 4.52
C GLY A 90 20.90 11.52 5.05
N GLN A 91 19.75 11.11 5.60
CA GLN A 91 19.51 9.76 6.04
C GLN A 91 18.88 8.93 4.90
N CYS A 92 19.41 7.73 4.67
CA CYS A 92 18.91 6.82 3.64
C CYS A 92 19.16 5.37 4.00
N TYR A 93 18.18 4.51 3.71
CA TYR A 93 18.42 3.08 3.67
C TYR A 93 19.38 2.77 2.54
N GLU A 94 20.30 1.82 2.75
CA GLU A 94 21.22 1.38 1.72
C GLU A 94 21.01 -0.10 1.43
N THR A 95 20.82 -0.47 0.17
CA THR A 95 20.74 -1.86 -0.26
C THR A 95 21.86 -2.18 -1.24
N PHE A 96 22.63 -3.22 -0.96
CA PHE A 96 23.77 -3.67 -1.77
C PHE A 96 23.48 -5.04 -2.39
N TYR A 97 23.68 -5.18 -3.70
CA TYR A 97 23.43 -6.42 -4.43
C TYR A 97 24.74 -7.04 -4.94
N PHE A 98 25.18 -8.12 -4.30
CA PHE A 98 26.35 -8.89 -4.70
C PHE A 98 25.94 -10.03 -5.61
N ARG A 99 26.38 -9.97 -6.87
CA ARG A 99 26.01 -10.94 -7.92
C ARG A 99 27.08 -12.03 -8.07
N LYS A 100 26.63 -13.26 -8.18
CA LYS A 100 27.39 -14.47 -8.55
C LYS A 100 26.61 -15.19 -9.65
N GLU A 101 27.25 -16.14 -10.32
CA GLU A 101 26.70 -16.83 -11.51
C GLU A 101 25.23 -17.28 -11.36
N ASN A 102 24.86 -17.89 -10.22
CA ASN A 102 23.51 -18.41 -9.97
C ASN A 102 22.89 -17.87 -8.66
N GLN A 103 23.44 -16.77 -8.12
CA GLN A 103 23.01 -16.25 -6.82
C GLN A 103 23.18 -14.73 -6.76
N ILE A 104 22.23 -14.05 -6.12
CA ILE A 104 22.39 -12.66 -5.71
C ILE A 104 22.20 -12.60 -4.19
N ILE A 105 23.11 -11.91 -3.50
CA ILE A 105 22.97 -11.62 -2.07
C ILE A 105 22.68 -10.13 -1.93
N SER A 106 21.57 -9.80 -1.29
CA SER A 106 21.16 -8.45 -0.95
C SER A 106 21.42 -8.21 0.52
N TYR A 107 22.09 -7.12 0.85
CA TYR A 107 22.21 -6.61 2.22
C TYR A 107 21.48 -5.28 2.28
N ARG A 108 20.54 -5.12 3.21
CA ARG A 108 19.84 -3.86 3.45
C ARG A 108 20.20 -3.34 4.82
N PHE A 109 20.58 -2.07 4.87
CA PHE A 109 20.95 -1.35 6.09
C PHE A 109 20.01 -0.16 6.29
N GLU A 110 19.74 0.14 7.56
CA GLU A 110 18.83 1.20 7.97
C GLU A 110 19.34 2.61 7.67
N TYR A 111 18.46 3.59 7.83
CA TYR A 111 18.74 4.98 7.48
C TYR A 111 19.56 5.74 8.52
N SER A 112 19.64 5.23 9.75
CA SER A 112 20.41 5.80 10.86
C SER A 112 21.91 5.89 10.57
N GLU A 113 22.64 6.62 11.41
CA GLU A 113 24.10 6.78 11.29
C GLU A 113 24.84 5.46 11.54
N GLU A 114 24.30 4.62 12.43
CA GLU A 114 24.85 3.33 12.83
C GLU A 114 24.78 2.28 11.72
N LYS A 115 23.87 2.47 10.74
CA LYS A 115 23.65 1.56 9.61
C LYS A 115 23.42 0.14 10.09
N GLU A 116 22.44 -0.03 10.99
CA GLU A 116 22.03 -1.35 11.45
C GLU A 116 21.55 -2.21 10.27
N CYS A 117 21.89 -3.49 10.27
CA CYS A 117 21.43 -4.42 9.23
C CYS A 117 19.94 -4.71 9.42
N ASP A 118 19.11 -4.19 8.51
CA ASP A 118 17.66 -4.44 8.46
C ASP A 118 17.39 -5.88 8.03
N ASN A 119 17.95 -6.30 6.88
CA ASN A 119 17.80 -7.67 6.42
C ASN A 119 18.87 -8.11 5.41
N VAL A 120 19.03 -9.43 5.30
CA VAL A 120 19.79 -10.09 4.24
C VAL A 120 18.88 -11.00 3.45
N LYS A 121 18.89 -10.86 2.12
CA LYS A 121 18.15 -11.74 1.20
C LYS A 121 19.08 -12.47 0.25
N VAL A 122 18.88 -13.77 0.07
CA VAL A 122 19.62 -14.62 -0.87
C VAL A 122 18.68 -15.10 -1.95
N PHE A 123 18.92 -14.66 -3.18
CA PHE A 123 18.17 -15.01 -4.38
C PHE A 123 18.94 -16.12 -5.12
N ILE A 124 18.29 -17.27 -5.35
CA ILE A 124 18.91 -18.42 -6.03
C ILE A 124 18.28 -18.60 -7.41
N TYR A 125 19.11 -18.66 -8.44
CA TYR A 125 18.68 -18.83 -9.82
C TYR A 125 19.07 -20.22 -10.34
N LYS A 126 18.23 -20.76 -11.22
CA LYS A 126 18.51 -21.97 -11.99
C LYS A 126 18.01 -21.75 -13.40
N ASP A 127 18.86 -22.01 -14.40
CA ASP A 127 18.55 -21.84 -15.82
C ASP A 127 18.01 -20.42 -16.13
N GLY A 128 18.55 -19.40 -15.44
CA GLY A 128 18.15 -18.00 -15.57
C GLY A 128 16.85 -17.61 -14.85
N LEU A 129 16.16 -18.54 -14.18
CA LEU A 129 14.91 -18.28 -13.45
C LEU A 129 15.15 -18.28 -11.93
N LEU A 130 14.59 -17.30 -11.24
CA LEU A 130 14.62 -17.21 -9.77
C LEU A 130 13.82 -18.35 -9.16
N GLN A 131 14.46 -19.25 -8.41
CA GLN A 131 13.83 -20.42 -7.81
C GLN A 131 13.50 -20.22 -6.32
N TYR A 132 14.38 -19.51 -5.61
CA TYR A 132 14.26 -19.32 -4.16
C TYR A 132 14.64 -17.91 -3.74
N ILE A 133 13.96 -17.39 -2.73
CA ILE A 133 14.42 -16.26 -1.92
C ILE A 133 14.48 -16.74 -0.47
N TYR A 134 15.62 -16.51 0.17
CA TYR A 134 15.78 -16.70 1.61
C TYR A 134 16.04 -15.36 2.26
N SER A 135 15.15 -14.93 3.14
CA SER A 135 15.24 -13.65 3.84
C SER A 135 15.51 -13.89 5.32
N ALA A 136 16.52 -13.24 5.86
CA ALA A 136 16.86 -13.24 7.28
C ALA A 136 16.78 -11.82 7.84
N PHE A 137 16.10 -11.70 8.97
CA PHE A 137 15.92 -10.49 9.78
C PHE A 137 16.41 -10.79 11.21
N GLU A 138 16.36 -9.80 12.10
CA GLU A 138 16.77 -9.97 13.51
C GLU A 138 16.03 -11.13 14.18
N GLU A 139 14.70 -11.05 14.21
CA GLU A 139 13.83 -11.94 14.98
C GLU A 139 13.09 -12.97 14.12
N HIS A 140 13.12 -12.84 12.79
CA HIS A 140 12.30 -13.67 11.90
C HIS A 140 12.99 -14.00 10.56
N TYR A 141 12.36 -14.88 9.78
CA TYR A 141 12.89 -15.32 8.48
C TYR A 141 11.76 -15.74 7.53
N LEU A 142 12.02 -15.61 6.23
CA LEU A 142 11.11 -16.06 5.17
C LEU A 142 11.86 -16.92 4.15
N GLU A 143 11.17 -17.92 3.64
CA GLU A 143 11.60 -18.77 2.53
C GLU A 143 10.53 -18.73 1.46
N GLU A 144 10.91 -18.29 0.27
CA GLU A 144 10.01 -18.23 -0.87
C GLU A 144 10.47 -19.20 -1.95
N THR A 145 9.53 -19.97 -2.50
CA THR A 145 9.75 -20.90 -3.60
C THR A 145 8.89 -20.51 -4.80
N MET A 146 9.53 -20.39 -5.95
CA MET A 146 8.91 -19.99 -7.21
C MET A 146 8.62 -21.22 -8.07
N TYR A 147 7.44 -21.25 -8.69
CA TYR A 147 7.03 -22.31 -9.62
C TYR A 147 6.63 -21.69 -10.95
N TYR A 148 7.16 -22.24 -12.04
CA TYR A 148 7.01 -21.70 -13.37
C TYR A 148 6.32 -22.68 -14.32
N GLU A 149 5.60 -22.14 -15.29
CA GLU A 149 5.25 -22.81 -16.53
C GLU A 149 6.00 -22.12 -17.69
N GLY A 150 6.96 -22.82 -18.28
CA GLY A 150 7.96 -22.18 -19.15
C GLY A 150 8.74 -21.11 -18.38
N ASN A 151 8.69 -19.86 -18.85
CA ASN A 151 9.32 -18.71 -18.20
C ASN A 151 8.34 -17.84 -17.38
N LYS A 152 7.09 -18.28 -17.20
CA LYS A 152 6.06 -17.53 -16.48
C LYS A 152 5.94 -18.05 -15.05
N LEU A 153 6.13 -17.19 -14.07
CA LEU A 153 5.88 -17.51 -12.66
C LEU A 153 4.38 -17.74 -12.49
N ILE A 154 3.96 -18.94 -12.13
CA ILE A 154 2.53 -19.28 -11.93
C ILE A 154 2.16 -19.36 -10.46
N ARG A 155 3.14 -19.60 -9.59
CA ARG A 155 2.93 -19.71 -8.15
C ARG A 155 4.17 -19.32 -7.36
N ARG A 156 3.98 -18.63 -6.25
CA ARG A 156 5.02 -18.35 -5.24
C ARG A 156 4.52 -18.83 -3.89
N LYS A 157 5.28 -19.68 -3.21
CA LYS A 157 4.97 -20.13 -1.85
C LYS A 157 5.92 -19.46 -0.87
N THR A 158 5.39 -18.91 0.21
CA THR A 158 6.13 -18.27 1.29
C THR A 158 5.94 -19.07 2.56
N LYS A 159 7.03 -19.43 3.22
CA LYS A 159 7.05 -20.09 4.52
C LYS A 159 8.00 -19.38 5.46
N GLY A 160 7.70 -19.36 6.75
CA GLY A 160 8.62 -18.77 7.71
C GLY A 160 7.95 -18.44 9.02
N LEU A 161 8.54 -17.48 9.72
CA LEU A 161 7.96 -16.88 10.92
C LEU A 161 7.77 -15.39 10.65
N ASP A 162 6.69 -14.81 11.15
CA ASP A 162 6.54 -13.36 11.22
C ASP A 162 7.33 -12.78 12.42
N TYR A 163 7.27 -11.46 12.57
CA TYR A 163 7.91 -10.75 13.68
C TYR A 163 7.45 -11.23 15.07
N TYR A 164 6.22 -11.71 15.19
CA TYR A 164 5.65 -12.25 16.43
C TYR A 164 5.87 -13.76 16.58
N SER A 165 6.76 -14.35 15.77
CA SER A 165 7.04 -15.78 15.72
C SER A 165 5.83 -16.64 15.35
N ASN A 166 4.81 -16.08 14.69
CA ASN A 166 3.72 -16.86 14.13
C ASN A 166 4.16 -17.50 12.80
N PRO A 167 3.75 -18.75 12.54
CA PRO A 167 4.05 -19.41 11.28
C PRO A 167 3.35 -18.70 10.11
N ILE A 168 4.12 -18.43 9.07
CA ILE A 168 3.61 -18.00 7.77
C ILE A 168 3.57 -19.22 6.85
N ASP A 169 2.42 -19.45 6.22
CA ASP A 169 2.28 -20.30 5.04
C ASP A 169 1.31 -19.61 4.08
N ASN A 170 1.85 -18.99 3.02
CA ASN A 170 1.07 -18.23 2.06
C ASN A 170 1.45 -18.63 0.63
N THR A 171 0.45 -18.79 -0.22
CA THR A 171 0.64 -19.07 -1.64
C THR A 171 0.03 -17.95 -2.45
N LEU A 172 0.85 -17.33 -3.31
CA LEU A 172 0.39 -16.44 -4.37
C LEU A 172 0.31 -17.19 -5.70
N LEU A 173 -0.75 -16.91 -6.45
CA LEU A 173 -1.08 -17.45 -7.75
C LEU A 173 -1.05 -16.31 -8.77
N TYR A 174 -0.47 -16.59 -9.94
CA TYR A 174 -0.25 -15.58 -10.98
C TYR A 174 -0.94 -16.02 -12.26
N THR A 175 -1.75 -15.13 -12.83
CA THR A 175 -2.37 -15.36 -14.14
C THR A 175 -1.83 -14.39 -15.18
N TYR A 176 -1.93 -14.76 -16.46
CA TYR A 176 -1.44 -13.95 -17.57
C TYR A 176 -2.51 -13.82 -18.64
N ASP A 177 -2.52 -12.69 -19.33
CA ASP A 177 -3.42 -12.47 -20.46
C ASP A 177 -2.94 -13.24 -21.71
N MET A 178 -3.74 -13.19 -22.78
CA MET A 178 -3.42 -13.82 -24.07
C MET A 178 -2.12 -13.31 -24.70
N LEU A 179 -1.63 -12.14 -24.29
CA LEU A 179 -0.36 -11.56 -24.74
C LEU A 179 0.81 -11.92 -23.81
N GLY A 180 0.58 -12.74 -22.79
CA GLY A 180 1.58 -13.18 -21.82
C GLY A 180 1.96 -12.13 -20.79
N LYS A 181 1.18 -11.06 -20.61
CA LYS A 181 1.41 -10.05 -19.56
C LYS A 181 0.68 -10.45 -18.29
N LEU A 182 1.27 -10.16 -17.12
CA LEU A 182 0.62 -10.39 -15.83
C LEU A 182 -0.81 -9.83 -15.86
N ASN A 183 -1.77 -10.64 -15.46
CA ASN A 183 -3.18 -10.33 -15.44
C ASN A 183 -3.72 -10.19 -14.02
N SER A 184 -3.36 -11.11 -13.13
CA SER A 184 -3.71 -11.01 -11.71
C SER A 184 -2.70 -11.70 -10.79
N ILE A 185 -2.69 -11.26 -9.54
CA ILE A 185 -2.03 -11.93 -8.41
C ILE A 185 -3.08 -12.14 -7.33
N THR A 186 -3.31 -13.39 -6.94
CA THR A 186 -4.27 -13.74 -5.88
C THR A 186 -3.62 -14.68 -4.88
N ASN A 187 -4.19 -14.84 -3.68
CA ASN A 187 -3.86 -15.99 -2.84
C ASN A 187 -4.83 -17.18 -3.08
N GLU A 188 -4.64 -18.26 -2.31
CA GLU A 188 -5.48 -19.45 -2.35
C GLU A 188 -6.90 -19.22 -1.79
N THR A 189 -7.14 -18.14 -1.04
CA THR A 189 -8.48 -17.78 -0.53
C THR A 189 -9.28 -16.91 -1.51
N GLY A 190 -8.67 -16.52 -2.64
CA GLY A 190 -9.27 -15.63 -3.64
C GLY A 190 -9.05 -14.13 -3.37
N TYR A 191 -8.29 -13.75 -2.34
CA TYR A 191 -7.92 -12.35 -2.11
C TYR A 191 -7.04 -11.84 -3.25
N VAL A 192 -7.36 -10.65 -3.76
CA VAL A 192 -6.71 -10.05 -4.94
C VAL A 192 -5.66 -9.03 -4.51
N TYR A 193 -4.39 -9.35 -4.74
CA TYR A 193 -3.27 -8.42 -4.54
C TYR A 193 -3.13 -7.46 -5.72
N TYR A 194 -3.33 -7.98 -6.92
CA TYR A 194 -3.24 -7.22 -8.16
C TYR A 194 -4.24 -7.72 -9.19
N GLN A 195 -4.90 -6.79 -9.86
CA GLN A 195 -5.73 -7.01 -11.03
C GLN A 195 -5.35 -6.01 -12.12
N LYS A 196 -4.97 -6.52 -13.29
CA LYS A 196 -4.67 -5.67 -14.44
C LYS A 196 -5.93 -4.92 -14.88
N LYS A 197 -5.85 -3.59 -14.90
CA LYS A 197 -6.90 -2.74 -15.47
C LYS A 197 -6.96 -2.85 -16.99
N ASP A 198 -8.17 -2.83 -17.55
CA ASP A 198 -8.37 -2.58 -18.98
C ASP A 198 -7.81 -1.20 -19.36
N LYS A 199 -6.85 -1.18 -20.28
CA LYS A 199 -6.22 0.04 -20.79
C LYS A 199 -7.21 1.00 -21.45
N LYS A 200 -8.37 0.52 -21.91
CA LYS A 200 -9.42 1.35 -22.49
C LYS A 200 -10.16 2.18 -21.43
N ILE A 201 -10.10 1.76 -20.17
CA ILE A 201 -10.75 2.46 -19.06
C ILE A 201 -9.75 3.47 -18.47
N SER A 202 -10.03 4.75 -18.69
CA SER A 202 -9.31 5.83 -18.03
C SER A 202 -9.57 5.80 -16.51
N TYR A 203 -8.63 6.32 -15.71
CA TYR A 203 -8.87 6.46 -14.27
C TYR A 203 -10.16 7.24 -14.00
N LYS A 204 -10.39 8.34 -14.73
CA LYS A 204 -11.61 9.16 -14.62
C LYS A 204 -12.88 8.32 -14.81
N ALA A 205 -12.95 7.51 -15.87
CA ALA A 205 -14.12 6.67 -16.16
C ALA A 205 -14.31 5.58 -15.09
N LEU A 206 -13.22 5.01 -14.56
CA LEU A 206 -13.27 4.08 -13.44
C LEU A 206 -13.80 4.76 -12.18
N SER A 207 -13.31 5.96 -11.84
CA SER A 207 -13.76 6.76 -10.70
C SER A 207 -15.24 7.12 -10.80
N GLU A 208 -15.71 7.57 -11.97
CA GLU A 208 -17.12 7.88 -12.20
C GLU A 208 -18.01 6.64 -12.00
N LYS A 209 -17.60 5.49 -12.54
CA LYS A 209 -18.33 4.22 -12.34
C LYS A 209 -18.35 3.81 -10.86
N ALA A 210 -17.20 3.89 -10.18
CA ALA A 210 -17.09 3.56 -8.76
C ALA A 210 -17.95 4.48 -7.90
N ALA A 211 -17.96 5.80 -8.16
CA ALA A 211 -18.78 6.77 -7.43
C ALA A 211 -20.28 6.47 -7.56
N GLU A 212 -20.77 6.19 -8.77
CA GLU A 212 -22.19 5.88 -8.99
C GLU A 212 -22.60 4.58 -8.29
N ARG A 213 -21.76 3.54 -8.38
CA ARG A 213 -22.04 2.25 -7.69
C ARG A 213 -21.97 2.40 -6.17
N TYR A 214 -20.96 3.09 -5.66
CA TYR A 214 -20.84 3.40 -4.23
C TYR A 214 -22.07 4.17 -3.74
N TYR A 215 -22.49 5.23 -4.42
CA TYR A 215 -23.66 6.02 -4.00
C TYR A 215 -24.95 5.20 -4.05
N ALA A 216 -25.10 4.31 -5.05
CA ALA A 216 -26.23 3.40 -5.15
C ALA A 216 -26.32 2.39 -3.99
N LEU A 217 -25.18 2.07 -3.33
CA LEU A 217 -25.13 1.24 -2.13
C LEU A 217 -25.25 2.07 -0.84
N LEU A 218 -24.64 3.26 -0.80
CA LEU A 218 -24.62 4.16 0.35
C LEU A 218 -26.03 4.49 0.84
N LEU A 219 -26.92 4.91 -0.07
CA LEU A 219 -28.24 5.40 0.31
C LEU A 219 -29.14 4.30 0.89
N PRO A 220 -29.26 3.09 0.27
CA PRO A 220 -29.96 1.98 0.89
C PRO A 220 -29.37 1.54 2.23
N THR A 221 -28.04 1.51 2.37
CA THR A 221 -27.39 1.11 3.63
C THR A 221 -27.73 2.06 4.78
N ILE A 222 -27.69 3.37 4.54
CA ILE A 222 -28.11 4.38 5.52
C ILE A 222 -29.58 4.16 5.92
N LYS A 223 -30.47 3.95 4.94
CA LYS A 223 -31.90 3.72 5.21
C LYS A 223 -32.19 2.43 5.97
N ALA A 224 -31.40 1.39 5.72
CA ALA A 224 -31.55 0.09 6.36
C ALA A 224 -31.08 0.08 7.82
N TYR A 225 -30.33 1.11 8.25
CA TYR A 225 -29.84 1.27 9.62
C TYR A 225 -30.58 2.40 10.35
N PRO A 226 -31.77 2.14 10.92
CA PRO A 226 -32.60 3.19 11.51
C PRO A 226 -32.06 3.67 12.85
N VAL A 227 -31.56 4.91 12.88
CA VAL A 227 -31.30 5.66 14.11
C VAL A 227 -32.52 6.54 14.43
N LYS A 228 -33.08 6.38 15.63
CA LYS A 228 -34.35 7.04 16.02
C LYS A 228 -34.17 8.46 16.52
N GLU A 229 -32.99 8.80 17.01
CA GLU A 229 -32.68 10.13 17.51
C GLU A 229 -32.13 11.05 16.40
N PRO A 230 -32.22 12.38 16.55
CA PRO A 230 -31.67 13.31 15.58
C PRO A 230 -30.17 13.11 15.38
N LEU A 231 -29.75 13.05 14.12
CA LEU A 231 -28.35 13.04 13.74
C LEU A 231 -27.83 14.46 13.53
N TYR A 232 -26.64 14.78 14.05
CA TYR A 232 -25.91 15.99 13.68
C TYR A 232 -24.96 15.75 12.52
N CYS A 233 -24.55 14.50 12.28
CA CYS A 233 -23.80 14.17 11.08
C CYS A 233 -23.95 12.73 10.59
N ILE A 234 -23.65 12.55 9.31
CA ILE A 234 -23.18 11.29 8.75
C ILE A 234 -21.71 11.45 8.44
N ASN A 235 -20.87 10.54 8.92
CA ASN A 235 -19.45 10.52 8.60
C ASN A 235 -19.11 9.37 7.64
N LEU A 236 -18.56 9.68 6.48
CA LEU A 236 -18.04 8.73 5.50
C LEU A 236 -16.54 8.56 5.77
N SER A 237 -16.20 7.57 6.58
CA SER A 237 -14.84 7.28 7.04
C SER A 237 -14.12 6.35 6.06
N PHE A 238 -12.91 6.70 5.64
CA PHE A 238 -12.12 5.90 4.69
C PHE A 238 -10.69 5.66 5.16
N ASP A 239 -10.07 4.59 4.67
CA ASP A 239 -8.63 4.33 4.77
C ASP A 239 -7.98 4.67 3.42
N TYR A 240 -6.79 5.29 3.42
CA TYR A 240 -6.07 5.55 2.16
C TYR A 240 -5.68 4.28 1.39
N GLN A 241 -5.55 3.14 2.08
CA GLN A 241 -5.34 1.83 1.45
C GLN A 241 -6.65 1.24 0.89
N ASN A 242 -7.80 1.62 1.46
CA ASN A 242 -9.13 1.15 1.08
C ASN A 242 -10.15 2.29 1.09
N ILE A 243 -10.09 3.16 0.07
CA ILE A 243 -10.90 4.38 0.03
C ILE A 243 -12.39 4.08 -0.15
N LEU A 244 -12.71 3.09 -0.99
CA LEU A 244 -14.07 2.59 -1.18
C LEU A 244 -14.16 1.09 -0.84
N PRO A 245 -15.27 0.65 -0.24
CA PRO A 245 -16.33 1.49 0.33
C PRO A 245 -15.89 2.15 1.65
N THR A 246 -16.54 3.24 2.03
CA THR A 246 -16.34 3.88 3.34
C THR A 246 -17.13 3.16 4.44
N ARG A 247 -16.62 3.18 5.67
CA ARG A 247 -17.44 2.99 6.87
C ARG A 247 -18.35 4.21 7.08
N ILE A 248 -19.60 3.97 7.49
CA ILE A 248 -20.59 5.02 7.73
C ILE A 248 -20.79 5.17 9.24
N GLY A 249 -20.47 6.34 9.76
CA GLY A 249 -20.76 6.76 11.14
C GLY A 249 -22.01 7.61 11.23
N PHE A 250 -22.85 7.35 12.23
CA PHE A 250 -24.06 8.13 12.52
C PHE A 250 -23.84 8.92 13.81
N GLY A 251 -23.42 10.18 13.69
CA GLY A 251 -23.20 11.03 14.85
C GLY A 251 -24.53 11.53 15.40
N THR A 252 -24.88 11.12 16.61
CA THR A 252 -26.17 11.46 17.23
C THR A 252 -26.11 12.74 18.05
N GLU A 253 -27.23 13.44 18.16
CA GLU A 253 -27.29 14.68 18.94
C GLU A 253 -26.98 14.45 20.42
N SER A 254 -27.35 13.29 20.98
CA SER A 254 -27.02 12.94 22.36
C SER A 254 -25.52 12.75 22.56
N GLU A 255 -24.84 12.05 21.64
CA GLU A 255 -23.37 11.92 21.63
C GLU A 255 -22.70 13.28 21.52
N ARG A 256 -23.18 14.15 20.62
CA ARG A 256 -22.65 15.51 20.48
C ARG A 256 -22.72 16.30 21.78
N GLN A 257 -23.86 16.27 22.46
CA GLN A 257 -24.05 16.96 23.74
C GLN A 257 -23.17 16.38 24.85
N GLU A 258 -22.91 15.07 24.83
CA GLU A 258 -21.99 14.43 25.77
C GLU A 258 -20.55 14.85 25.50
N TYR A 259 -20.06 14.69 24.27
CA TYR A 259 -18.68 15.00 23.90
C TYR A 259 -18.32 16.47 24.05
N GLN A 260 -19.28 17.39 23.86
CA GLN A 260 -19.08 18.82 24.10
C GLN A 260 -18.66 19.13 25.54
N LYS A 261 -18.98 18.27 26.51
CA LYS A 261 -18.55 18.44 27.92
C LYS A 261 -17.05 18.24 28.09
N TYR A 262 -16.36 17.61 27.14
CA TYR A 262 -14.92 17.37 27.18
C TYR A 262 -14.08 18.57 26.73
N GLY A 263 -14.73 19.70 26.41
CA GLY A 263 -14.04 20.96 26.12
C GLY A 263 -13.18 20.88 24.87
N LYS A 264 -11.86 21.03 25.01
CA LYS A 264 -10.93 21.05 23.86
C LYS A 264 -10.85 19.69 23.15
N GLU A 265 -10.99 18.60 23.90
CA GLU A 265 -10.91 17.23 23.37
C GLU A 265 -12.17 16.84 22.59
N ALA A 266 -13.27 17.59 22.73
CA ALA A 266 -14.53 17.31 22.06
C ALA A 266 -14.37 17.12 20.54
N LYS A 267 -13.44 17.84 19.91
CA LYS A 267 -13.22 17.74 18.46
C LYS A 267 -12.85 16.32 18.01
N HIS A 268 -12.05 15.60 18.78
CA HIS A 268 -11.65 14.23 18.47
C HIS A 268 -12.89 13.32 18.43
N TYR A 269 -13.65 13.29 19.53
CA TYR A 269 -14.86 12.48 19.65
C TYR A 269 -15.97 12.85 18.65
N LEU A 270 -16.09 14.14 18.31
CA LEU A 270 -17.14 14.59 17.39
C LEU A 270 -16.91 14.18 15.94
N TRP A 271 -15.68 13.86 15.53
CA TRP A 271 -15.39 13.59 14.11
C TRP A 271 -14.60 12.31 13.88
N ASN A 272 -14.30 11.54 14.93
CA ASN A 272 -13.75 10.21 14.82
C ASN A 272 -14.87 9.18 14.82
N THR A 273 -15.04 8.50 13.69
CA THR A 273 -16.07 7.46 13.51
C THR A 273 -15.89 6.27 14.47
N ALA A 274 -14.68 6.00 14.96
CA ALA A 274 -14.42 4.92 15.91
C ALA A 274 -15.05 5.18 17.28
N GLU A 275 -15.35 6.44 17.61
CA GLU A 275 -15.97 6.82 18.89
C GLU A 275 -17.50 6.73 18.85
N TYR A 276 -18.10 6.65 17.65
CA TYR A 276 -19.55 6.64 17.50
C TYR A 276 -20.15 5.29 17.91
N ALA A 277 -21.26 5.30 18.64
CA ALA A 277 -22.00 4.10 19.00
C ALA A 277 -22.67 3.44 17.78
N HIS A 278 -22.93 4.23 16.73
CA HIS A 278 -23.63 3.80 15.54
C HIS A 278 -22.72 3.87 14.32
N THR A 279 -22.24 2.70 13.89
CA THR A 279 -21.46 2.54 12.66
C THR A 279 -22.00 1.36 11.84
N ILE A 280 -21.85 1.44 10.52
CA ILE A 280 -22.16 0.34 9.60
C ILE A 280 -21.17 0.35 8.43
N ASP A 281 -20.78 -0.84 8.01
CA ASP A 281 -19.97 -1.05 6.81
C ASP A 281 -20.89 -1.33 5.61
N ILE A 282 -20.51 -0.82 4.43
CA ILE A 282 -21.21 -1.17 3.19
C ILE A 282 -20.72 -2.56 2.77
N GLU A 283 -21.65 -3.49 2.61
CA GLU A 283 -21.39 -4.84 2.11
C GLU A 283 -21.69 -4.92 0.60
N PRO A 284 -20.70 -4.72 -0.29
CA PRO A 284 -20.90 -4.83 -1.72
C PRO A 284 -21.15 -6.28 -2.15
N ASN A 285 -21.87 -6.46 -3.25
CA ASN A 285 -21.85 -7.73 -3.98
C ASN A 285 -20.48 -7.94 -4.66
N GLU A 286 -20.24 -9.13 -5.22
CA GLU A 286 -18.97 -9.49 -5.87
C GLU A 286 -18.56 -8.53 -7.00
N GLU A 287 -19.50 -8.04 -7.80
CA GLU A 287 -19.19 -7.11 -8.92
C GLU A 287 -18.77 -5.73 -8.40
N ASP A 288 -19.50 -5.20 -7.41
CA ASP A 288 -19.19 -3.90 -6.80
C ASP A 288 -17.89 -3.97 -5.99
N ALA A 289 -17.63 -5.08 -5.30
CA ALA A 289 -16.39 -5.31 -4.56
C ALA A 289 -15.18 -5.29 -5.52
N ALA A 290 -15.25 -6.05 -6.62
CA ALA A 290 -14.18 -6.07 -7.62
C ALA A 290 -13.95 -4.70 -8.27
N LEU A 291 -15.02 -3.91 -8.46
CA LEU A 291 -14.92 -2.53 -8.95
C LEU A 291 -14.20 -1.62 -7.97
N PHE A 292 -14.54 -1.70 -6.68
CA PHE A 292 -13.91 -0.89 -5.64
C PHE A 292 -12.45 -1.28 -5.41
N ASP A 293 -12.13 -2.57 -5.39
CA ASP A 293 -10.76 -3.06 -5.30
C ASP A 293 -9.90 -2.53 -6.46
N LEU A 294 -10.43 -2.59 -7.70
CA LEU A 294 -9.73 -2.06 -8.86
C LEU A 294 -9.57 -0.53 -8.78
N PHE A 295 -10.57 0.19 -8.29
CA PHE A 295 -10.50 1.64 -8.07
C PHE A 295 -9.45 2.00 -7.01
N ASN A 296 -9.43 1.30 -5.88
CA ASN A 296 -8.47 1.53 -4.80
C ASN A 296 -7.05 1.25 -5.28
N GLN A 297 -6.83 0.10 -5.91
CA GLN A 297 -5.53 -0.27 -6.50
C GLN A 297 -5.03 0.80 -7.49
N GLU A 298 -5.87 1.21 -8.44
CA GLU A 298 -5.47 2.20 -9.44
C GLU A 298 -5.30 3.60 -8.85
N THR A 299 -5.96 3.89 -7.72
CA THR A 299 -5.76 5.13 -6.98
C THR A 299 -4.39 5.13 -6.32
N GLU A 300 -4.01 4.03 -5.67
CA GLU A 300 -2.72 3.87 -5.00
C GLU A 300 -1.56 3.87 -6.01
N MET A 301 -1.61 2.99 -7.02
CA MET A 301 -0.56 2.83 -8.02
C MET A 301 -0.33 4.09 -8.88
N GLN A 302 -1.33 4.96 -9.01
CA GLN A 302 -1.23 6.22 -9.78
C GLN A 302 -1.14 7.48 -8.90
N GLU A 303 -1.03 7.32 -7.57
CA GLU A 303 -0.93 8.42 -6.60
C GLU A 303 -2.11 9.42 -6.72
N LYS A 304 -3.33 8.88 -6.81
CA LYS A 304 -4.57 9.66 -7.05
C LYS A 304 -5.41 9.88 -5.80
N SER A 305 -4.86 9.74 -4.59
CA SER A 305 -5.60 9.91 -3.33
C SER A 305 -6.34 11.25 -3.25
N SER A 306 -5.73 12.35 -3.72
CA SER A 306 -6.42 13.66 -3.78
C SER A 306 -7.62 13.69 -4.73
N ALA A 307 -7.61 12.92 -5.81
CA ALA A 307 -8.76 12.81 -6.72
C ALA A 307 -9.87 11.95 -6.10
N ALA A 308 -9.49 10.86 -5.42
CA ALA A 308 -10.42 9.98 -4.73
C ALA A 308 -11.12 10.65 -3.54
N THR A 309 -10.42 11.46 -2.73
CA THR A 309 -11.07 12.23 -1.65
C THR A 309 -12.03 13.29 -2.19
N LYS A 310 -11.71 13.93 -3.32
CA LYS A 310 -12.65 14.83 -4.01
C LYS A 310 -13.92 14.12 -4.49
N LEU A 311 -13.80 12.86 -4.92
CA LEU A 311 -14.94 12.02 -5.29
C LEU A 311 -15.82 11.74 -4.06
N LEU A 312 -15.24 11.34 -2.93
CA LEU A 312 -15.99 11.15 -1.69
C LEU A 312 -16.72 12.42 -1.24
N VAL A 313 -16.05 13.57 -1.31
CA VAL A 313 -16.66 14.88 -1.02
C VAL A 313 -17.82 15.19 -1.97
N ALA A 314 -17.75 14.77 -3.24
CA ALA A 314 -18.88 14.92 -4.17
C ALA A 314 -20.05 14.01 -3.80
N CYS A 315 -19.80 12.76 -3.39
CA CYS A 315 -20.83 11.86 -2.86
C CYS A 315 -21.47 12.42 -1.58
N ALA A 316 -20.67 12.99 -0.67
CA ALA A 316 -21.15 13.64 0.55
C ALA A 316 -22.07 14.85 0.25
N LYS A 317 -21.72 15.67 -0.75
CA LYS A 317 -22.57 16.78 -1.22
C LYS A 317 -23.92 16.29 -1.73
N ARG A 318 -23.90 15.26 -2.57
CA ARG A 318 -25.12 14.65 -3.09
C ARG A 318 -25.99 14.09 -1.97
N LEU A 319 -25.39 13.40 -1.00
CA LEU A 319 -26.12 12.88 0.17
C LEU A 319 -26.73 14.01 1.00
N LYS A 320 -26.00 15.10 1.22
CA LYS A 320 -26.48 16.28 1.96
C LYS A 320 -27.67 16.95 1.26
N GLU A 321 -27.65 17.06 -0.06
CA GLU A 321 -28.75 17.61 -0.87
C GLU A 321 -29.99 16.71 -0.84
N GLU A 322 -29.80 15.39 -0.90
CA GLU A 322 -30.90 14.40 -0.89
C GLU A 322 -31.41 14.11 0.53
N TRP A 323 -30.72 14.55 1.59
CA TRP A 323 -30.96 14.16 2.99
C TRP A 323 -32.41 14.37 3.44
N ALA A 324 -33.00 15.53 3.13
CA ALA A 324 -34.36 15.87 3.52
C ALA A 324 -35.40 14.87 2.96
N SER A 325 -35.11 14.23 1.82
CA SER A 325 -35.98 13.24 1.19
C SER A 325 -35.94 11.87 1.88
N LEU A 326 -34.96 11.64 2.76
CA LEU A 326 -34.78 10.35 3.44
C LEU A 326 -35.68 10.22 4.67
N SER A 327 -36.28 11.31 5.14
CA SER A 327 -37.12 11.35 6.34
C SER A 327 -36.40 10.80 7.59
N ILE A 328 -35.08 10.97 7.66
CA ILE A 328 -34.25 10.62 8.82
C ILE A 328 -34.17 11.84 9.75
N PRO A 329 -34.46 11.71 11.05
CA PRO A 329 -34.34 12.81 12.00
C PRO A 329 -32.92 13.39 12.01
N SER A 330 -32.80 14.72 11.90
CA SER A 330 -31.51 15.42 11.93
C SER A 330 -31.64 16.81 12.52
N THR A 331 -30.52 17.37 12.98
CA THR A 331 -30.45 18.72 13.53
C THR A 331 -30.47 19.77 12.42
N ASP A 332 -30.83 21.01 12.76
CA ASP A 332 -30.85 22.14 11.81
C ASP A 332 -29.47 22.40 11.18
N ASP A 333 -28.41 22.10 11.92
CA ASP A 333 -27.01 22.23 11.52
C ASP A 333 -26.38 20.91 11.08
N PHE A 334 -27.20 19.92 10.68
CA PHE A 334 -26.73 18.63 10.18
C PHE A 334 -25.63 18.79 9.13
N VAL A 335 -24.63 17.94 9.10
CA VAL A 335 -23.57 17.93 8.06
C VAL A 335 -23.28 16.52 7.57
N VAL A 336 -22.77 16.41 6.35
CA VAL A 336 -22.09 15.16 5.93
C VAL A 336 -20.59 15.39 5.99
N VAL A 337 -19.88 14.48 6.62
CA VAL A 337 -18.44 14.54 6.82
C VAL A 337 -17.77 13.46 5.99
N VAL A 338 -16.60 13.78 5.44
CA VAL A 338 -15.65 12.81 4.90
C VAL A 338 -14.41 12.92 5.76
N SER A 339 -14.02 11.84 6.43
CA SER A 339 -12.79 11.78 7.22
C SER A 339 -11.98 10.55 6.87
N ASP A 340 -10.66 10.64 7.00
CA ASP A 340 -9.84 9.44 7.08
C ASP A 340 -9.86 8.88 8.51
N GLU A 341 -9.55 7.59 8.64
CA GLU A 341 -9.50 6.90 9.93
C GLU A 341 -8.37 7.40 10.84
N GLU A 342 -7.31 7.98 10.26
CA GLU A 342 -6.17 8.56 10.99
C GLU A 342 -6.31 10.06 11.29
N GLU A 343 -7.46 10.67 10.98
CA GLU A 343 -7.79 12.08 11.22
C GLU A 343 -6.87 13.12 10.53
N SER A 344 -6.09 12.72 9.52
CA SER A 344 -5.25 13.63 8.72
C SER A 344 -6.07 14.45 7.70
N PHE A 345 -7.25 13.98 7.33
CA PHE A 345 -8.18 14.57 6.38
C PHE A 345 -9.58 14.67 6.99
N LEU A 346 -10.14 15.87 6.99
CA LEU A 346 -11.53 16.08 7.39
C LEU A 346 -12.18 17.16 6.53
N LYS A 347 -13.31 16.81 5.92
CA LYS A 347 -14.13 17.75 5.15
C LYS A 347 -15.60 17.63 5.53
N LYS A 348 -16.16 18.74 6.04
CA LYS A 348 -17.60 18.92 6.27
C LYS A 348 -18.25 19.55 5.05
N VAL A 349 -19.46 19.10 4.75
CA VAL A 349 -20.26 19.50 3.60
C VAL A 349 -21.64 20.00 4.03
#